data_AF-A0A953S623-F1
#
_entry.id   AF-A0A953S623-F1
#
_cell.length_a   1.000
_cell.length_b   1.000
_cell.length_c   1.000
_cell.angle_alpha   90.00
_cell.angle_beta   90.00
_cell.angle_gamma   90.00
#
_symmetry.space_group_name_H-M   'P 1'
#
loop_
_entity.id
_entity.type
_entity.pdbx_description
1 polymer ?
#
loop_
_entity_poly.entity_id
_entity_poly.type
_entity_poly.pdbx_seq_one_letter_code
_entity_poly.pdbx_strand_id
1 'polypeptide(L)'
;MFQVSVDESFSAGHALRGYKGKCENPHGHNYKVQVTLEGLQLDAIGLLYDFAHLKRVMRDVISGMDHKFLNDQAPFDVINPSAENLAKYFYDETTRQLNAMPEGARIIQGESTRAGLPCIFVRLTGCNLRCTWCDTAYAFHGGTKMSVEEILARVEEFSAAVADGASGKMGATRAISLVELTGGEPLLQPDVIPLAQRLLDSGYTVLIETSGERTISNLPRGVIKIVDVKCPDSGEPDTFRVENLDALDRKDEIKFVVSGRRDYEFARDFTLQHGLAQRVHQVVFSPVHADPKGSWPGMKAQELAEWILADGLPVRLGVQLHKFIWHPATRGV
;
A
#
# COMPACT_ATOMS: atom_id res chain seq x y z
N MET A 1 -27.16 5.94 16.01
CA MET A 1 -25.87 5.36 16.44
C MET A 1 -26.04 3.85 16.39
N PHE A 2 -25.22 3.18 15.59
CA PHE A 2 -25.20 1.73 15.46
C PHE A 2 -24.00 1.20 16.26
N GLN A 3 -24.15 0.02 16.85
CA GLN A 3 -23.09 -0.67 17.57
C GLN A 3 -22.99 -2.12 17.12
N VAL A 4 -21.76 -2.63 17.07
CA VAL A 4 -21.48 -4.04 16.87
C VAL A 4 -20.46 -4.51 17.90
N SER A 5 -20.79 -5.58 18.61
CA SER A 5 -19.93 -6.14 19.67
C SER A 5 -19.60 -7.59 19.41
N VAL A 6 -18.37 -7.98 19.75
CA VAL A 6 -17.92 -9.37 19.80
C VAL A 6 -17.33 -9.66 21.17
N ASP A 7 -17.46 -10.92 21.60
CA ASP A 7 -16.85 -11.44 22.83
C ASP A 7 -15.91 -12.60 22.49
N GLU A 8 -14.76 -12.67 23.16
CA GLU A 8 -13.87 -13.84 23.19
C GLU A 8 -13.28 -13.99 24.60
N SER A 9 -12.74 -15.17 24.88
CA SER A 9 -12.18 -15.51 26.20
C SER A 9 -10.76 -16.05 26.08
N PHE A 10 -9.97 -15.86 27.12
CA PHE A 10 -8.63 -16.43 27.23
C PHE A 10 -8.27 -16.71 28.68
N SER A 11 -7.31 -17.61 28.92
CA SER A 11 -6.84 -17.94 30.26
C SER A 11 -5.41 -17.47 30.43
N ALA A 12 -5.09 -16.70 31.46
CA ALA A 12 -3.70 -16.26 31.68
C ALA A 12 -3.38 -16.07 33.17
N GLY A 13 -2.10 -16.26 33.50
CA GLY A 13 -1.53 -16.00 34.82
C GLY A 13 -0.95 -14.59 34.92
N HIS A 14 -0.98 -13.97 36.10
CA HIS A 14 -0.32 -12.69 36.35
C HIS A 14 -0.05 -12.41 37.84
N ALA A 15 0.68 -11.34 38.11
CA ALA A 15 0.91 -10.71 39.40
C ALA A 15 0.97 -9.18 39.25
N LEU A 16 0.43 -8.44 40.22
CA LEU A 16 0.48 -6.98 40.25
C LEU A 16 1.66 -6.51 41.11
N ARG A 17 2.63 -5.83 40.51
CA ARG A 17 3.80 -5.28 41.20
C ARG A 17 3.37 -4.08 42.07
N GLY A 18 3.68 -4.13 43.38
CA GLY A 18 3.43 -3.02 44.32
C GLY A 18 1.98 -2.82 44.75
N TYR A 19 1.11 -3.82 44.54
CA TYR A 19 -0.32 -3.76 44.88
C TYR A 19 -0.61 -3.86 46.39
N LYS A 20 0.35 -4.36 47.19
CA LYS A 20 0.24 -4.59 48.64
C LYS A 20 -1.02 -5.36 49.05
N GLY A 21 -1.33 -6.42 48.30
CA GLY A 21 -2.52 -7.23 48.47
C GLY A 21 -2.38 -8.62 47.83
N LYS A 22 -3.44 -9.44 47.90
CA LYS A 22 -3.39 -10.85 47.43
C LYS A 22 -2.94 -10.99 45.97
N CYS A 23 -3.24 -10.01 45.13
CA CYS A 23 -2.89 -9.99 43.71
C CYS A 23 -1.38 -9.74 43.43
N GLU A 24 -0.55 -9.49 44.45
CA GLU A 24 0.92 -9.48 44.29
C GLU A 24 1.47 -10.90 44.09
N ASN A 25 0.77 -11.92 44.59
CA ASN A 25 1.16 -13.30 44.37
C ASN A 25 0.72 -13.74 42.95
N PRO A 26 1.53 -14.54 42.24
CA PRO A 26 1.13 -15.14 40.98
C PRO A 26 -0.19 -15.91 41.09
N HIS A 27 -1.15 -15.59 40.22
CA HIS A 27 -2.46 -16.24 40.15
C HIS A 27 -3.02 -16.18 38.73
N GLY A 28 -4.05 -16.98 38.42
CA GLY A 28 -4.65 -17.04 37.09
C GLY A 28 -6.10 -16.59 37.05
N HIS A 29 -6.55 -16.16 35.87
CA HIS A 29 -7.94 -15.84 35.58
C HIS A 29 -8.37 -16.40 34.24
N ASN A 30 -9.67 -16.63 34.11
CA ASN A 30 -10.34 -16.78 32.83
C ASN A 30 -10.93 -15.41 32.47
N TYR A 31 -10.30 -14.74 31.53
CA TYR A 31 -10.69 -13.41 31.07
C TYR A 31 -11.77 -13.52 30.00
N LYS A 32 -12.68 -12.56 30.00
CA LYS A 32 -13.61 -12.30 28.89
C LYS A 32 -13.33 -10.89 28.37
N VAL A 33 -13.07 -10.78 27.08
CA VAL A 33 -12.82 -9.51 26.37
C VAL A 33 -14.01 -9.23 25.48
N GLN A 34 -14.54 -8.01 25.58
CA GLN A 34 -15.58 -7.51 24.69
C GLN A 34 -15.06 -6.28 23.94
N VAL A 35 -15.14 -6.31 22.61
CA VAL A 35 -14.86 -5.15 21.76
C VAL A 35 -16.16 -4.70 21.12
N THR A 36 -16.43 -3.40 21.22
CA THR A 36 -17.60 -2.75 20.61
C THR A 36 -17.13 -1.68 19.64
N LEU A 37 -17.59 -1.76 18.39
CA LEU A 37 -17.46 -0.70 17.41
C LEU A 37 -18.74 0.12 17.35
N GLU A 38 -18.59 1.43 17.22
CA GLU A 38 -19.70 2.36 17.10
C GLU A 38 -19.60 3.13 15.78
N GLY A 39 -20.74 3.41 15.16
CA GLY A 39 -20.78 4.25 13.96
C GLY A 39 -22.09 5.00 13.79
N LEU A 40 -22.03 6.07 13.00
CA LEU A 40 -23.18 6.93 12.72
C LEU A 40 -24.01 6.42 11.54
N GLN A 41 -23.43 5.63 10.65
CA GLN A 41 -24.02 5.18 9.40
C GLN A 41 -23.71 3.69 9.17
N LEU A 42 -24.55 3.04 8.39
CA LEU A 42 -24.33 1.70 7.85
C LEU A 42 -23.85 1.81 6.40
N ASP A 43 -23.19 0.78 5.90
CA ASP A 43 -22.80 0.68 4.49
C ASP A 43 -24.01 0.46 3.56
N ALA A 44 -23.74 0.34 2.25
CA ALA A 44 -24.77 0.18 1.22
C ALA A 44 -25.61 -1.10 1.33
N ILE A 45 -25.16 -2.10 2.11
CA ILE A 45 -25.89 -3.35 2.36
C ILE A 45 -26.45 -3.42 3.78
N GLY A 46 -26.34 -2.34 4.56
CA GLY A 46 -26.92 -2.23 5.91
C GLY A 46 -26.05 -2.82 7.02
N LEU A 47 -24.73 -2.93 6.83
CA LEU A 47 -23.80 -3.39 7.86
C LEU A 47 -23.00 -2.22 8.46
N LEU A 48 -22.75 -2.28 9.76
CA LEU A 48 -21.82 -1.37 10.44
C LEU A 48 -20.37 -1.83 10.24
N TYR A 49 -20.15 -3.13 10.41
CA TYR A 49 -18.86 -3.79 10.20
C TYR A 49 -19.08 -5.31 10.11
N ASP A 50 -18.16 -6.03 9.45
CA ASP A 50 -18.20 -7.49 9.37
C ASP A 50 -17.81 -8.12 10.73
N PHE A 51 -18.77 -8.83 11.36
CA PHE A 51 -18.57 -9.55 12.62
C PHE A 51 -17.47 -10.62 12.55
N ALA A 52 -17.37 -11.34 11.45
CA ALA A 52 -16.37 -12.39 11.28
C ALA A 52 -14.96 -11.78 11.21
N HIS A 53 -14.83 -10.60 10.56
CA HIS A 53 -13.57 -9.87 10.55
C HIS A 53 -13.20 -9.34 11.95
N LEU A 54 -14.12 -8.67 12.65
CA LEU A 54 -13.87 -8.15 14.00
C LEU A 54 -13.49 -9.28 14.98
N LYS A 55 -14.15 -10.44 14.87
CA LYS A 55 -13.85 -11.62 15.68
C LYS A 55 -12.45 -12.19 15.39
N ARG A 56 -12.03 -12.18 14.12
CA ARG A 56 -10.68 -12.61 13.71
C ARG A 56 -9.60 -11.73 14.34
N VAL A 57 -9.74 -10.41 14.20
CA VAL A 57 -8.82 -9.44 14.81
C VAL A 57 -8.70 -9.68 16.31
N MET A 58 -9.82 -9.81 17.02
CA MET A 58 -9.78 -10.03 18.47
C MET A 58 -9.12 -11.35 18.87
N ARG A 59 -9.32 -12.43 18.09
CA ARG A 59 -8.63 -13.71 18.32
C ARG A 59 -7.13 -13.62 18.12
N ASP A 60 -6.68 -12.86 17.11
CA ASP A 60 -5.26 -12.69 16.84
C ASP A 60 -4.58 -11.97 18.02
N VAL A 61 -5.20 -10.92 18.57
CA VAL A 61 -4.72 -10.25 19.80
C VAL A 61 -4.66 -11.22 20.98
N ILE A 62 -5.73 -12.01 21.18
CA ILE A 62 -5.83 -12.97 22.29
C ILE A 62 -4.79 -14.07 22.20
N SER A 63 -4.50 -14.58 21.00
CA SER A 63 -3.56 -15.69 20.78
C SER A 63 -2.16 -15.40 21.35
N GLY A 64 -1.78 -14.11 21.40
CA GLY A 64 -0.53 -13.65 21.98
C GLY A 64 -0.47 -13.78 23.51
N MET A 65 -1.60 -13.97 24.20
CA MET A 65 -1.72 -13.91 25.66
C MET A 65 -2.28 -15.20 26.28
N ASP A 66 -3.01 -15.99 25.49
CA ASP A 66 -3.68 -17.19 25.98
C ASP A 66 -2.69 -18.25 26.47
N HIS A 67 -3.00 -18.83 27.62
CA HIS A 67 -2.18 -19.78 28.39
C HIS A 67 -0.76 -19.28 28.76
N LYS A 68 -0.56 -17.96 28.85
CA LYS A 68 0.75 -17.37 29.23
C LYS A 68 0.73 -16.68 30.60
N PHE A 69 1.93 -16.40 31.10
CA PHE A 69 2.13 -15.49 32.23
C PHE A 69 2.30 -14.06 31.70
N LEU A 70 1.33 -13.19 31.99
CA LEU A 70 1.24 -11.85 31.40
C LEU A 70 2.45 -10.99 31.72
N ASN A 71 2.99 -11.09 32.93
CA ASN A 71 4.17 -10.33 33.36
C ASN A 71 5.45 -10.63 32.57
N ASP A 72 5.48 -11.68 31.76
CA ASP A 72 6.60 -12.02 30.87
C ASP A 72 6.38 -11.54 29.43
N GLN A 73 5.26 -10.86 29.15
CA GLN A 73 4.90 -10.40 27.81
C GLN A 73 4.90 -8.87 27.78
N ALA A 74 5.51 -8.28 26.75
CA ALA A 74 5.38 -6.84 26.53
C ALA A 74 3.92 -6.44 26.26
N PRO A 75 3.44 -5.28 26.77
CA PRO A 75 4.15 -4.32 27.61
C PRO A 75 4.12 -4.63 29.12
N PHE A 76 3.50 -5.74 29.54
CA PHE A 76 3.27 -6.09 30.94
C PHE A 76 4.52 -6.62 31.68
N ASP A 77 5.60 -6.85 30.94
CA ASP A 77 6.97 -6.97 31.48
C ASP A 77 7.42 -5.68 32.18
N VAL A 78 6.94 -4.53 31.73
CA VAL A 78 7.22 -3.21 32.30
C VAL A 78 6.04 -2.68 33.13
N ILE A 79 4.82 -2.72 32.59
CA ILE A 79 3.62 -2.19 33.27
C ILE A 79 2.83 -3.29 33.98
N ASN A 80 1.98 -2.94 34.93
CA ASN A 80 1.15 -3.95 35.61
C ASN A 80 0.04 -4.48 34.68
N PRO A 81 -0.21 -5.80 34.63
CA PRO A 81 -1.35 -6.39 33.93
C PRO A 81 -2.67 -6.22 34.72
N SER A 82 -2.97 -4.97 35.11
CA SER A 82 -4.26 -4.64 35.72
C SER A 82 -5.39 -4.70 34.68
N ALA A 83 -6.64 -4.76 35.13
CA ALA A 83 -7.79 -4.76 34.23
C ALA A 83 -7.83 -3.53 33.32
N GLU A 84 -7.43 -2.36 33.83
CA GLU A 84 -7.36 -1.10 33.08
C GLU A 84 -6.29 -1.13 32.00
N ASN A 85 -5.08 -1.63 32.33
CA ASN A 85 -4.00 -1.74 31.34
C ASN A 85 -4.28 -2.82 30.31
N LEU A 86 -4.96 -3.92 30.69
CA LEU A 86 -5.46 -4.93 29.77
C LEU A 86 -6.52 -4.34 28.83
N ALA A 87 -7.51 -3.63 29.35
CA ALA A 87 -8.53 -2.97 28.54
C ALA A 87 -7.91 -1.97 27.56
N LYS A 88 -6.93 -1.17 28.01
CA LYS A 88 -6.18 -0.26 27.14
C LYS A 88 -5.37 -1.02 26.09
N TYR A 89 -4.68 -2.10 26.46
CA TYR A 89 -3.92 -2.91 25.52
C TYR A 89 -4.83 -3.49 24.42
N PHE A 90 -5.96 -4.10 24.80
CA PHE A 90 -6.93 -4.62 23.83
C PHE A 90 -7.53 -3.52 22.97
N TYR A 91 -7.82 -2.34 23.53
CA TYR A 91 -8.27 -1.19 22.76
C TYR A 91 -7.20 -0.74 21.74
N ASP A 92 -5.98 -0.49 22.19
CA ASP A 92 -4.89 0.00 21.34
C ASP A 92 -4.56 -1.02 20.25
N GLU A 93 -4.45 -2.30 20.59
CA GLU A 93 -4.06 -3.36 19.68
C GLU A 93 -5.19 -3.74 18.70
N THR A 94 -6.43 -3.81 19.17
CA THR A 94 -7.58 -4.01 18.28
C THR A 94 -7.77 -2.80 17.36
N THR A 95 -7.64 -1.58 17.88
CA THR A 95 -7.68 -0.35 17.06
C THR A 95 -6.54 -0.34 16.05
N ARG A 96 -5.32 -0.72 16.45
CA ARG A 96 -4.17 -0.83 15.56
C ARG A 96 -4.42 -1.86 14.46
N GLN A 97 -4.98 -3.02 14.77
CA GLN A 97 -5.27 -4.07 13.80
C GLN A 97 -6.48 -3.77 12.91
N LEU A 98 -7.52 -3.09 13.42
CA LEU A 98 -8.67 -2.65 12.63
C LEU A 98 -8.30 -1.48 11.70
N ASN A 99 -7.49 -0.54 12.19
CA ASN A 99 -6.96 0.57 11.38
C ASN A 99 -5.82 0.11 10.47
N ALA A 100 -5.15 -0.99 10.83
CA ALA A 100 -4.44 -1.81 9.88
C ALA A 100 -5.46 -2.59 9.04
N MET A 101 -6.25 -1.85 8.24
CA MET A 101 -6.39 -2.29 6.86
C MET A 101 -5.00 -2.75 6.43
N PRO A 102 -4.84 -3.99 5.96
CA PRO A 102 -3.52 -4.51 5.69
C PRO A 102 -2.72 -3.46 4.92
N GLU A 103 -1.53 -3.09 5.38
CA GLU A 103 -0.61 -2.39 4.50
C GLU A 103 -0.48 -3.26 3.23
N GLY A 104 -1.10 -2.83 2.12
CA GLY A 104 -1.35 -3.65 0.93
C GLY A 104 -2.81 -4.07 0.69
N ALA A 105 -3.79 -3.35 1.24
CA ALA A 105 -5.20 -3.55 0.94
C ALA A 105 -5.44 -3.51 -0.57
N ARG A 106 -6.47 -4.21 -1.02
CA ARG A 106 -6.91 -4.22 -2.41
C ARG A 106 -7.35 -2.82 -2.77
N ILE A 107 -6.77 -2.28 -3.83
CA ILE A 107 -6.95 -0.90 -4.23
C ILE A 107 -7.29 -0.87 -5.71
N ILE A 108 -7.85 0.23 -6.17
CA ILE A 108 -7.91 0.53 -7.60
C ILE A 108 -6.57 1.15 -7.98
N GLN A 109 -5.83 0.54 -8.91
CA GLN A 109 -4.68 1.22 -9.54
C GLN A 109 -5.16 2.60 -9.99
N GLY A 110 -4.52 3.66 -9.49
CA GLY A 110 -4.94 5.03 -9.73
C GLY A 110 -4.19 5.72 -10.87
N GLU A 111 -3.17 5.10 -11.43
CA GLU A 111 -2.29 5.69 -12.45
C GLU A 111 -2.03 4.71 -13.61
N SER A 112 -1.26 5.14 -14.63
CA SER A 112 -0.97 4.38 -15.86
C SER A 112 -2.20 4.08 -16.73
N THR A 113 -2.05 3.28 -17.78
CA THR A 113 -3.20 2.74 -18.53
C THR A 113 -4.04 1.73 -17.73
N ARG A 114 -3.55 1.30 -16.57
CA ARG A 114 -4.22 0.39 -15.65
C ARG A 114 -5.10 1.10 -14.61
N ALA A 115 -5.18 2.43 -14.67
CA ALA A 115 -6.01 3.22 -13.78
C ALA A 115 -7.48 2.72 -13.82
N GLY A 116 -8.08 2.47 -12.66
CA GLY A 116 -9.45 1.94 -12.53
C GLY A 116 -9.54 0.43 -12.27
N LEU A 117 -8.44 -0.33 -12.39
CA LEU A 117 -8.44 -1.78 -12.17
C LEU A 117 -8.16 -2.17 -10.71
N PRO A 118 -8.87 -3.17 -10.15
CA PRO A 118 -8.49 -3.79 -8.88
C PRO A 118 -7.05 -4.32 -8.94
N CYS A 119 -6.25 -3.96 -7.96
CA CYS A 119 -4.81 -4.22 -7.90
C CYS A 119 -4.38 -4.48 -6.46
N ILE A 120 -3.46 -5.43 -6.28
CA ILE A 120 -2.77 -5.67 -5.02
C ILE A 120 -1.45 -4.89 -5.07
N PHE A 121 -1.24 -3.99 -4.12
CA PHE A 121 0.00 -3.22 -4.04
C PHE A 121 0.97 -3.85 -3.03
N VAL A 122 2.19 -4.13 -3.49
CA VAL A 122 3.33 -4.49 -2.64
C VAL A 122 4.30 -3.31 -2.62
N ARG A 123 4.20 -2.49 -1.58
CA ARG A 123 5.05 -1.30 -1.40
C ARG A 123 6.30 -1.65 -0.59
N LEU A 124 7.44 -1.66 -1.26
CA LEU A 124 8.74 -1.93 -0.69
C LEU A 124 9.33 -0.70 0.03
N THR A 125 9.94 -0.90 1.19
CA THR A 125 10.57 0.18 1.96
C THR A 125 11.93 0.60 1.37
N GLY A 126 12.29 1.87 1.55
CA GLY A 126 13.57 2.48 1.14
C GLY A 126 13.51 3.19 -0.22
N CYS A 127 14.09 4.40 -0.30
CA CYS A 127 14.33 5.13 -1.55
C CYS A 127 15.67 5.89 -1.48
N ASN A 128 16.43 5.92 -2.57
CA ASN A 128 17.66 6.70 -2.69
C ASN A 128 17.45 8.13 -3.20
N LEU A 129 16.25 8.44 -3.69
CA LEU A 129 15.87 9.78 -4.15
C LEU A 129 15.12 10.56 -3.06
N ARG A 130 15.15 11.89 -3.13
CA ARG A 130 14.48 12.84 -2.20
C ARG A 130 13.65 13.86 -2.97
N CYS A 131 12.75 13.35 -3.81
CA CYS A 131 11.88 14.17 -4.64
C CYS A 131 11.08 15.19 -3.82
N THR A 132 11.02 16.43 -4.30
CA THR A 132 10.38 17.58 -3.65
C THR A 132 8.91 17.32 -3.26
N TRP A 133 8.17 16.57 -4.09
CA TRP A 133 6.74 16.26 -3.89
C TRP A 133 6.45 14.77 -3.74
N CYS A 134 7.29 14.06 -2.98
CA CYS A 134 7.04 12.64 -2.69
C CYS A 134 5.83 12.47 -1.74
N ASP A 135 4.69 12.05 -2.30
CA ASP A 135 3.48 11.71 -1.56
C ASP A 135 3.59 10.41 -0.73
N THR A 136 4.67 9.67 -0.93
CA THR A 136 4.97 8.38 -0.31
C THR A 136 6.25 8.41 0.52
N ALA A 137 6.65 9.58 1.01
CA ALA A 137 7.87 9.74 1.83
C ALA A 137 7.89 8.85 3.10
N TYR A 138 6.73 8.38 3.56
CA TYR A 138 6.64 7.40 4.64
C TYR A 138 7.28 6.05 4.28
N ALA A 139 7.39 5.70 2.99
CA ALA A 139 8.04 4.49 2.52
C ALA A 139 9.58 4.59 2.49
N PHE A 140 10.17 5.72 2.87
CA PHE A 140 11.64 5.84 2.98
C PHE A 140 12.22 5.03 4.15
N HIS A 141 11.40 4.77 5.17
CA HIS A 141 11.82 4.13 6.42
C HIS A 141 10.69 3.22 6.93
N GLY A 142 11.02 2.30 7.85
CA GLY A 142 10.07 1.34 8.39
C GLY A 142 9.88 0.13 7.49
N GLY A 143 8.70 -0.48 7.53
CA GLY A 143 8.40 -1.75 6.87
C GLY A 143 8.79 -2.98 7.72
N THR A 144 8.23 -4.13 7.33
CA THR A 144 8.49 -5.42 7.98
C THR A 144 9.32 -6.29 7.05
N LYS A 145 10.39 -6.89 7.58
CA LYS A 145 11.15 -7.89 6.82
C LYS A 145 10.28 -9.11 6.61
N MET A 146 10.10 -9.48 5.34
CA MET A 146 9.35 -10.66 4.92
C MET A 146 10.16 -11.37 3.85
N SER A 147 10.12 -12.69 3.88
CA SER A 147 10.57 -13.55 2.78
C SER A 147 9.67 -13.38 1.56
N VAL A 148 10.18 -13.77 0.39
CA VAL A 148 9.39 -13.83 -0.85
C VAL A 148 8.16 -14.73 -0.65
N GLU A 149 8.32 -15.84 0.07
CA GLU A 149 7.25 -16.79 0.39
C GLU A 149 6.13 -16.17 1.22
N GLU A 150 6.48 -15.39 2.25
CA GLU A 150 5.50 -14.68 3.08
C GLU A 150 4.73 -13.62 2.28
N ILE A 151 5.42 -12.88 1.39
CA ILE A 151 4.77 -11.91 0.51
C ILE A 151 3.82 -12.61 -0.45
N LEU A 152 4.24 -13.71 -1.08
CA LEU A 152 3.40 -14.48 -1.99
C LEU A 152 2.14 -15.02 -1.30
N ALA A 153 2.29 -15.56 -0.09
CA ALA A 153 1.16 -16.04 0.70
C ALA A 153 0.16 -14.92 1.00
N ARG A 154 0.66 -13.71 1.31
CA ARG A 154 -0.17 -12.54 1.57
C ARG A 154 -0.88 -12.02 0.32
N VAL A 155 -0.19 -12.00 -0.83
CA VAL A 155 -0.79 -11.68 -2.13
C VAL A 155 -1.90 -12.66 -2.47
N GLU A 156 -1.71 -13.96 -2.25
CA GLU A 156 -2.73 -14.98 -2.52
C GLU A 156 -3.97 -14.81 -1.62
N GLU A 157 -3.77 -14.50 -0.33
CA GLU A 157 -4.86 -14.19 0.59
C GLU A 157 -5.67 -12.97 0.10
N PHE A 158 -4.98 -11.90 -0.33
CA PHE A 158 -5.62 -10.75 -0.96
C PHE A 158 -6.18 -11.04 -2.34
N SER A 159 -5.77 -12.07 -3.03
CA SER A 159 -6.35 -12.46 -4.31
C SER A 159 -7.68 -13.21 -4.12
N ALA A 160 -7.82 -13.97 -3.02
CA ALA A 160 -8.93 -14.90 -2.79
C ALA A 160 -10.18 -14.28 -2.12
N ALA A 161 -10.02 -13.40 -1.12
CA ALA A 161 -11.14 -12.92 -0.28
C ALA A 161 -12.21 -11.99 -0.94
N VAL A 162 -12.52 -12.12 -2.24
CA VAL A 162 -13.72 -11.52 -2.88
C VAL A 162 -14.63 -12.61 -3.48
N ALA A 163 -14.29 -13.90 -3.32
CA ALA A 163 -15.13 -14.99 -3.80
C ALA A 163 -16.42 -15.17 -2.98
N ASP A 164 -16.48 -14.66 -1.74
CA ASP A 164 -17.64 -14.78 -0.87
C ASP A 164 -18.56 -13.56 -1.01
N GLY A 165 -19.33 -13.51 -2.11
CA GLY A 165 -20.47 -12.58 -2.23
C GLY A 165 -20.80 -12.10 -3.65
N ALA A 166 -19.84 -12.15 -4.58
CA ALA A 166 -20.11 -11.85 -5.99
C ALA A 166 -20.32 -13.15 -6.75
N SER A 167 -21.56 -13.39 -7.18
CA SER A 167 -21.96 -14.39 -8.17
C SER A 167 -20.84 -14.65 -9.17
N GLY A 168 -20.28 -15.86 -9.09
CA GLY A 168 -19.09 -16.26 -9.82
C GLY A 168 -19.20 -15.97 -11.32
N LYS A 169 -18.17 -15.30 -11.85
CA LYS A 169 -17.78 -15.59 -13.22
C LYS A 169 -17.27 -17.03 -13.22
N MET A 170 -18.12 -17.93 -13.69
CA MET A 170 -17.82 -19.35 -13.88
C MET A 170 -16.45 -19.50 -14.58
N GLY A 171 -15.44 -19.96 -13.84
CA GLY A 171 -14.09 -20.23 -14.36
C GLY A 171 -12.95 -19.32 -13.89
N ALA A 172 -13.19 -18.26 -13.12
CA ALA A 172 -12.11 -17.45 -12.54
C ALA A 172 -11.55 -18.12 -11.27
N THR A 173 -10.27 -18.49 -11.28
CA THR A 173 -9.58 -19.12 -10.13
C THR A 173 -9.14 -18.11 -9.05
N ARG A 174 -9.28 -16.80 -9.31
CA ARG A 174 -8.91 -15.70 -8.39
C ARG A 174 -9.72 -14.43 -8.65
N ALA A 175 -9.89 -13.58 -7.64
CA ALA A 175 -10.68 -12.35 -7.76
C ALA A 175 -9.87 -11.13 -8.26
N ILE A 176 -8.58 -11.03 -7.90
CA ILE A 176 -7.69 -9.97 -8.35
C ILE A 176 -6.44 -10.62 -8.95
N SER A 177 -6.15 -10.33 -10.21
CA SER A 177 -5.00 -10.89 -10.92
C SER A 177 -3.88 -9.89 -11.16
N LEU A 178 -4.08 -8.61 -10.82
CA LEU A 178 -3.11 -7.54 -11.03
C LEU A 178 -2.35 -7.25 -9.72
N VAL A 179 -1.02 -7.27 -9.78
CA VAL A 179 -0.13 -6.97 -8.66
C VAL A 179 0.84 -5.88 -9.08
N GLU A 180 0.98 -4.84 -8.27
CA GLU A 180 1.96 -3.79 -8.46
C GLU A 180 3.05 -3.86 -7.39
N LEU A 181 4.29 -4.05 -7.83
CA LEU A 181 5.46 -3.85 -6.96
C LEU A 181 5.91 -2.40 -7.11
N THR A 182 5.92 -1.68 -6.01
CA THR A 182 6.32 -0.27 -5.92
C THR A 182 7.12 -0.10 -4.64
N GLY A 183 7.35 1.12 -4.16
CA GLY A 183 8.00 1.32 -2.87
C GLY A 183 8.21 2.76 -2.49
N GLY A 184 9.24 3.01 -1.70
CA GLY A 184 10.23 3.95 -2.22
C GLY A 184 10.75 3.46 -3.59
N GLU A 185 12.04 3.22 -3.77
CA GLU A 185 12.54 2.63 -5.03
C GLU A 185 12.58 1.09 -4.93
N PRO A 186 11.67 0.34 -5.59
CA PRO A 186 11.60 -1.11 -5.44
C PRO A 186 12.89 -1.82 -5.88
N LEU A 187 13.63 -1.26 -6.85
CA LEU A 187 14.87 -1.86 -7.36
C LEU A 187 16.06 -1.70 -6.40
N LEU A 188 15.89 -1.04 -5.25
CA LEU A 188 16.86 -1.10 -4.15
C LEU A 188 16.90 -2.48 -3.49
N GLN A 189 15.81 -3.23 -3.55
CA GLN A 189 15.73 -4.55 -2.95
C GLN A 189 16.03 -5.63 -3.99
N PRO A 190 17.13 -6.39 -3.89
CA PRO A 190 17.50 -7.39 -4.89
C PRO A 190 16.43 -8.49 -5.05
N ASP A 191 15.69 -8.77 -3.98
CA ASP A 191 14.65 -9.80 -3.94
C ASP A 191 13.37 -9.41 -4.69
N VAL A 192 13.26 -8.18 -5.20
CA VAL A 192 12.13 -7.78 -6.06
C VAL A 192 12.08 -8.60 -7.36
N ILE A 193 13.24 -9.01 -7.88
CA ILE A 193 13.36 -9.80 -9.11
C ILE A 193 12.80 -11.21 -8.92
N PRO A 194 13.25 -12.02 -7.94
CA PRO A 194 12.65 -13.32 -7.68
C PRO A 194 11.18 -13.22 -7.25
N LEU A 195 10.78 -12.18 -6.51
CA LEU A 195 9.36 -11.96 -6.18
C LEU A 195 8.51 -11.76 -7.45
N ALA A 196 8.93 -10.87 -8.36
CA ALA A 196 8.23 -10.61 -9.61
C ALA A 196 8.13 -11.87 -10.48
N GLN A 197 9.21 -12.66 -10.58
CA GLN A 197 9.20 -13.92 -11.32
C GLN A 197 8.19 -14.91 -10.72
N ARG A 198 8.19 -15.09 -9.40
CA ARG A 198 7.27 -16.02 -8.72
C ARG A 198 5.81 -15.61 -8.85
N LEU A 199 5.52 -14.32 -8.84
CA LEU A 199 4.17 -13.79 -9.11
C LEU A 199 3.72 -14.08 -10.54
N LEU A 200 4.59 -13.88 -11.53
CA LEU A 200 4.32 -14.23 -12.94
C LEU A 200 4.09 -15.74 -13.10
N ASP A 201 4.94 -16.57 -12.50
CA ASP A 201 4.81 -18.04 -12.53
C ASP A 201 3.50 -18.50 -11.89
N SER A 202 3.01 -17.74 -10.90
CA SER A 202 1.71 -17.94 -10.25
C SER A 202 0.55 -17.36 -11.07
N GLY A 203 0.77 -16.85 -12.28
CA GLY A 203 -0.27 -16.37 -13.21
C GLY A 203 -0.80 -14.96 -12.93
N TYR A 204 -0.12 -14.16 -12.10
CA TYR A 204 -0.46 -12.76 -11.91
C TYR A 204 0.03 -11.91 -13.09
N THR A 205 -0.70 -10.83 -13.38
CA THR A 205 -0.15 -9.71 -14.16
C THR A 205 0.62 -8.83 -13.20
N VAL A 206 1.92 -8.62 -13.46
CA VAL A 206 2.81 -7.89 -12.56
C VAL A 206 3.23 -6.57 -13.17
N LEU A 207 2.96 -5.49 -12.45
CA LEU A 207 3.44 -4.13 -12.72
C LEU A 207 4.63 -3.83 -11.80
N ILE A 208 5.61 -3.08 -12.29
CA ILE A 208 6.64 -2.47 -11.44
C ILE A 208 6.70 -0.97 -11.73
N GLU A 209 6.46 -0.15 -10.71
CA GLU A 209 6.71 1.30 -10.77
C GLU A 209 8.10 1.64 -10.23
N THR A 210 8.95 2.26 -11.03
CA THR A 210 10.33 2.62 -10.66
C THR A 210 10.72 3.99 -11.21
N SER A 211 11.69 4.66 -10.58
CA SER A 211 12.28 5.90 -11.10
C SER A 211 13.17 5.69 -12.34
N GLY A 212 13.60 4.45 -12.60
CA GLY A 212 14.56 4.16 -13.65
C GLY A 212 15.98 4.67 -13.35
N GLU A 213 16.29 5.04 -12.10
CA GLU A 213 17.68 5.29 -11.66
C GLU A 213 18.51 4.00 -11.61
N ARG A 214 17.86 2.86 -11.40
CA ARG A 214 18.49 1.53 -11.47
C ARG A 214 18.24 0.88 -12.80
N THR A 215 19.09 -0.09 -13.14
CA THR A 215 18.89 -0.89 -14.35
C THR A 215 17.59 -1.67 -14.25
N ILE A 216 16.79 -1.65 -15.31
CA ILE A 216 15.57 -2.48 -15.44
C ILE A 216 15.77 -3.68 -16.37
N SER A 217 16.97 -3.86 -16.93
CA SER A 217 17.27 -4.96 -17.87
C SER A 217 17.26 -6.36 -17.24
N ASN A 218 17.38 -6.45 -15.92
CA ASN A 218 17.35 -7.70 -15.16
C ASN A 218 15.94 -8.07 -14.67
N LEU A 219 14.92 -7.24 -14.93
CA LEU A 219 13.54 -7.57 -14.61
C LEU A 219 13.02 -8.71 -15.50
N PRO A 220 12.19 -9.62 -14.97
CA PRO A 220 11.58 -10.67 -15.77
C PRO A 220 10.84 -10.12 -16.99
N ARG A 221 10.96 -10.79 -18.14
CA ARG A 221 10.36 -10.33 -19.41
C ARG A 221 8.84 -10.11 -19.34
N GLY A 222 8.15 -10.85 -18.47
CA GLY A 222 6.70 -10.75 -18.30
C GLY A 222 6.22 -9.54 -17.49
N VAL A 223 7.10 -8.84 -16.77
CA VAL A 223 6.76 -7.65 -16.01
C VAL A 223 6.40 -6.50 -16.97
N ILE A 224 5.33 -5.78 -16.66
CA ILE A 224 5.02 -4.49 -17.26
C ILE A 224 5.72 -3.41 -16.42
N LYS A 225 6.63 -2.68 -17.06
CA LYS A 225 7.43 -1.64 -16.39
C LYS A 225 6.74 -0.31 -16.57
N ILE A 226 6.53 0.42 -15.49
CA ILE A 226 6.05 1.80 -15.50
C ILE A 226 7.19 2.65 -14.94
N VAL A 227 7.86 3.39 -15.81
CA VAL A 227 9.09 4.11 -15.45
C VAL A 227 8.78 5.60 -15.34
N ASP A 228 8.96 6.17 -14.15
CA ASP A 228 8.76 7.58 -13.88
C ASP A 228 10.07 8.38 -14.01
N VAL A 229 10.24 9.00 -15.18
CA VAL A 229 11.40 9.85 -15.47
C VAL A 229 11.24 11.18 -14.72
N LYS A 230 12.09 11.37 -13.70
CA LYS A 230 12.01 12.51 -12.81
C LYS A 230 12.31 13.82 -13.54
N CYS A 231 11.33 14.72 -13.53
CA CYS A 231 11.43 16.03 -14.16
C CYS A 231 12.29 17.00 -13.31
N PRO A 232 12.84 18.08 -13.89
CA PRO A 232 13.78 18.96 -13.20
C PRO A 232 13.32 19.52 -11.85
N ASP A 233 12.06 19.92 -11.73
CA ASP A 233 11.57 20.55 -10.50
C ASP A 233 11.38 19.53 -9.37
N SER A 234 11.45 18.23 -9.68
CA SER A 234 11.39 17.15 -8.68
C SER A 234 12.55 17.20 -7.69
N GLY A 235 13.60 17.98 -7.98
CA GLY A 235 14.83 18.02 -7.20
C GLY A 235 15.79 16.86 -7.49
N GLU A 236 15.38 15.91 -8.34
CA GLU A 236 16.17 14.74 -8.74
C GLU A 236 16.28 14.65 -10.28
N PRO A 237 16.72 15.73 -10.98
CA PRO A 237 16.96 15.66 -12.42
C PRO A 237 18.09 14.67 -12.77
N ASP A 238 18.10 14.22 -14.01
CA ASP A 238 19.22 13.46 -14.60
C ASP A 238 19.55 12.13 -13.91
N THR A 239 18.69 11.65 -13.00
CA THR A 239 18.86 10.35 -12.34
C THR A 239 18.46 9.18 -13.22
N PHE A 240 17.65 9.41 -14.26
CA PHE A 240 17.18 8.35 -15.15
C PHE A 240 18.33 7.79 -16.00
N ARG A 241 18.53 6.47 -15.97
CA ARG A 241 19.53 5.80 -16.80
C ARG A 241 19.01 5.61 -18.22
N VAL A 242 19.53 6.38 -19.16
CA VAL A 242 19.08 6.37 -20.57
C VAL A 242 19.17 4.97 -21.20
N GLU A 243 20.12 4.13 -20.78
CA GLU A 243 20.23 2.74 -21.25
C GLU A 243 18.99 1.89 -20.93
N ASN A 244 18.19 2.28 -19.93
CA ASN A 244 16.92 1.61 -19.64
C ASN A 244 15.93 1.68 -20.79
N LEU A 245 16.05 2.67 -21.70
CA LEU A 245 15.22 2.73 -22.90
C LEU A 245 15.37 1.51 -23.81
N ASP A 246 16.51 0.81 -23.75
CA ASP A 246 16.74 -0.42 -24.54
C ASP A 246 16.08 -1.66 -23.91
N ALA A 247 15.69 -1.57 -22.64
CA ALA A 247 14.98 -2.62 -21.91
C ALA A 247 13.45 -2.42 -21.90
N LEU A 248 12.95 -1.38 -22.56
CA LEU A 248 11.52 -1.07 -22.67
C LEU A 248 10.94 -1.51 -24.02
N ASP A 249 9.72 -2.02 -24.00
CA ASP A 249 8.99 -2.38 -25.22
C ASP A 249 7.49 -1.99 -25.16
N ARG A 250 6.73 -2.44 -26.16
CA ARG A 250 5.32 -2.05 -26.39
C ARG A 250 4.33 -2.47 -25.29
N LYS A 251 4.75 -3.21 -24.25
CA LYS A 251 3.91 -3.47 -23.07
C LYS A 251 4.15 -2.47 -21.92
N ASP A 252 5.30 -1.81 -21.93
CA ASP A 252 5.78 -0.95 -20.86
C ASP A 252 5.23 0.48 -21.00
N GLU A 253 5.37 1.30 -19.97
CA GLU A 253 4.92 2.69 -19.95
C GLU A 253 6.02 3.61 -19.40
N ILE A 254 6.04 4.85 -19.89
CA ILE A 254 6.87 5.92 -19.32
C ILE A 254 5.94 7.00 -18.77
N LYS A 255 6.20 7.44 -17.55
CA LYS A 255 5.46 8.46 -16.83
C LYS A 255 6.37 9.66 -16.57
N PHE A 256 5.78 10.85 -16.60
CA PHE A 256 6.37 12.09 -16.16
C PHE A 256 5.41 12.78 -15.20
N VAL A 257 5.89 13.12 -14.01
CA VAL A 257 5.12 13.94 -13.05
C VAL A 257 5.55 15.40 -13.20
N VAL A 258 4.61 16.25 -13.62
CA VAL A 258 4.85 17.62 -14.08
C VAL A 258 4.30 18.62 -13.05
N SER A 259 5.17 19.48 -12.52
CA SER A 259 4.79 20.52 -11.56
C SER A 259 4.49 21.89 -12.19
N GLY A 260 4.98 22.12 -13.41
CA GLY A 260 4.85 23.38 -14.11
C GLY A 260 5.46 23.36 -15.51
N ARG A 261 5.65 24.55 -16.08
CA ARG A 261 6.04 24.69 -17.50
C ARG A 261 7.42 24.08 -17.82
N ARG A 262 8.39 24.25 -16.91
CA ARG A 262 9.75 23.72 -17.08
C ARG A 262 9.75 22.19 -17.15
N ASP A 263 9.03 21.53 -16.25
CA ASP A 263 8.86 20.08 -16.29
C ASP A 263 8.14 19.60 -17.56
N TYR A 264 7.11 20.34 -18.00
CA TYR A 264 6.39 20.01 -19.23
C TYR A 264 7.29 20.05 -20.46
N GLU A 265 8.08 21.12 -20.62
CA GLU A 265 9.00 21.29 -21.74
C GLU A 265 10.07 20.19 -21.74
N PHE A 266 10.62 19.86 -20.56
CA PHE A 266 11.51 18.72 -20.40
C PHE A 266 10.85 17.41 -20.82
N ALA A 267 9.67 17.09 -20.30
CA ALA A 267 8.96 15.84 -20.58
C ALA A 267 8.62 15.71 -22.07
N ARG A 268 8.18 16.80 -22.70
CA ARG A 268 7.94 16.88 -24.14
C ARG A 268 9.22 16.61 -24.92
N ASP A 269 10.28 17.36 -24.65
CA ASP A 269 11.51 17.30 -25.43
C ASP A 269 12.15 15.93 -25.30
N PHE A 270 12.17 15.35 -24.09
CA PHE A 270 12.61 13.97 -23.85
C PHE A 270 11.76 12.96 -24.63
N THR A 271 10.43 13.12 -24.62
CA THR A 271 9.49 12.25 -25.35
C THR A 271 9.78 12.24 -26.85
N LEU A 272 9.99 13.41 -27.44
CA LEU A 272 10.25 13.59 -28.86
C LEU A 272 11.66 13.11 -29.23
N GLN A 273 12.69 13.52 -28.49
CA GLN A 273 14.08 13.17 -28.72
C GLN A 273 14.29 11.65 -28.74
N HIS A 274 13.63 10.92 -27.84
CA HIS A 274 13.81 9.48 -27.69
C HIS A 274 12.74 8.63 -28.40
N GLY A 275 11.80 9.26 -29.13
CA GLY A 275 10.74 8.57 -29.86
C GLY A 275 9.90 7.67 -28.96
N LEU A 276 9.57 8.14 -27.75
CA LEU A 276 9.00 7.28 -26.71
C LEU A 276 7.61 6.72 -27.11
N ALA A 277 6.79 7.51 -27.80
CA ALA A 277 5.46 7.08 -28.24
C ALA A 277 5.48 5.86 -29.18
N GLN A 278 6.56 5.68 -29.94
CA GLN A 278 6.76 4.52 -30.80
C GLN A 278 7.37 3.34 -30.04
N ARG A 279 8.15 3.61 -28.99
CA ARG A 279 8.88 2.61 -28.20
C ARG A 279 8.01 1.86 -27.19
N VAL A 280 7.19 2.57 -26.43
CA VAL A 280 6.41 2.01 -25.30
C VAL A 280 4.92 1.96 -25.59
N HIS A 281 4.14 1.25 -24.76
CA HIS A 281 2.68 1.20 -24.89
C HIS A 281 2.07 2.60 -24.84
N GLN A 282 2.48 3.37 -23.82
CA GLN A 282 1.95 4.68 -23.53
C GLN A 282 3.01 5.56 -22.85
N VAL A 283 3.04 6.84 -23.24
CA VAL A 283 3.70 7.90 -22.48
C VAL A 283 2.62 8.67 -21.72
N VAL A 284 2.80 8.86 -20.42
CA VAL A 284 1.81 9.46 -19.51
C VAL A 284 2.40 10.72 -18.87
N PHE A 285 1.73 11.86 -19.06
CA PHE A 285 2.05 13.10 -18.36
C PHE A 285 1.02 13.30 -17.25
N SER A 286 1.48 13.36 -16.00
CA SER A 286 0.61 13.50 -14.84
C SER A 286 0.93 14.79 -14.08
N PRO A 287 -0.06 15.60 -13.67
CA PRO A 287 0.22 16.79 -12.89
C PRO A 287 0.60 16.41 -11.46
N VAL A 288 1.53 17.15 -10.85
CA VAL A 288 1.78 17.04 -9.40
C VAL A 288 0.49 17.35 -8.66
N HIS A 289 0.04 16.43 -7.79
CA HIS A 289 -1.10 16.71 -6.92
C HIS A 289 -0.68 17.64 -5.78
N ALA A 290 -1.60 18.55 -5.40
CA ALA A 290 -1.38 19.45 -4.27
C ALA A 290 -1.16 18.65 -2.97
N ASP A 291 -0.22 19.10 -2.13
CA ASP A 291 -0.07 18.49 -0.81
C ASP A 291 -1.29 18.84 0.05
N PRO A 292 -2.00 17.86 0.65
CA PRO A 292 -3.05 18.15 1.61
C PRO A 292 -2.61 19.02 2.78
N LYS A 293 -1.31 19.00 3.13
CA LYS A 293 -0.75 19.84 4.20
C LYS A 293 -0.21 21.20 3.70
N GLY A 294 -0.25 21.45 2.39
CA GLY A 294 0.15 22.72 1.79
C GLY A 294 1.67 22.91 1.62
N SER A 295 2.48 21.86 1.71
CA SER A 295 3.95 21.96 1.51
C SER A 295 4.32 22.30 0.07
N TRP A 296 3.46 21.98 -0.90
CA TRP A 296 3.57 22.40 -2.30
C TRP A 296 2.18 22.59 -2.93
N PRO A 297 2.04 23.49 -3.93
CA PRO A 297 0.73 23.89 -4.46
C PRO A 297 0.11 22.86 -5.42
N GLY A 298 0.90 21.98 -6.02
CA GLY A 298 0.46 21.12 -7.11
C GLY A 298 0.21 21.88 -8.42
N MET A 299 -0.21 21.14 -9.45
CA MET A 299 -0.52 21.64 -10.79
C MET A 299 -1.97 21.27 -11.17
N LYS A 300 -2.68 22.17 -11.84
CA LYS A 300 -4.03 21.87 -12.35
C LYS A 300 -3.94 20.96 -13.58
N ALA A 301 -4.72 19.87 -13.57
CA ALA A 301 -4.79 18.96 -14.71
C ALA A 301 -5.25 19.65 -16.01
N GLN A 302 -6.13 20.66 -15.91
CA GLN A 302 -6.57 21.46 -17.05
C GLN A 302 -5.40 22.15 -17.76
N GLU A 303 -4.50 22.77 -16.99
CA GLU A 303 -3.35 23.50 -17.54
C GLU A 303 -2.41 22.54 -18.30
N LEU A 304 -2.16 21.36 -17.73
CA LEU A 304 -1.37 20.32 -18.41
C LEU A 304 -2.05 19.82 -19.69
N ALA A 305 -3.38 19.64 -19.65
CA ALA A 305 -4.17 19.23 -20.81
C ALA A 305 -4.09 20.27 -21.94
N GLU A 306 -4.22 21.55 -21.61
CA GLU A 306 -4.13 22.66 -22.57
C GLU A 306 -2.75 22.69 -23.25
N TRP A 307 -1.67 22.47 -22.51
CA TRP A 307 -0.32 22.37 -23.10
C TRP A 307 -0.17 21.15 -24.01
N ILE A 308 -0.63 19.96 -23.58
CA ILE A 308 -0.60 18.74 -24.41
C ILE A 308 -1.37 18.95 -25.72
N LEU A 309 -2.55 19.57 -25.65
CA LEU A 309 -3.38 19.86 -26.81
C LEU A 309 -2.74 20.88 -27.75
N ALA A 310 -2.14 21.95 -27.20
CA ALA A 310 -1.48 22.99 -27.99
C ALA A 310 -0.31 22.44 -28.82
N ASP A 311 0.49 21.54 -28.24
CA ASP A 311 1.65 20.93 -28.91
C ASP A 311 1.27 19.65 -29.70
N GLY A 312 0.03 19.17 -29.60
CA GLY A 312 -0.45 17.96 -30.30
C GLY A 312 0.32 16.69 -29.93
N LEU A 313 0.81 16.58 -28.68
CA LEU A 313 1.67 15.48 -28.27
C LEU A 313 0.93 14.13 -28.26
N PRO A 314 1.57 13.04 -28.74
CA PRO A 314 1.02 11.68 -28.68
C PRO A 314 1.20 11.07 -27.28
N VAL A 315 0.69 11.74 -26.25
CA VAL A 315 0.79 11.34 -24.84
C VAL A 315 -0.59 11.27 -24.20
N ARG A 316 -0.68 10.57 -23.07
CA ARG A 316 -1.89 10.48 -22.25
C ARG A 316 -1.77 11.42 -21.08
N LEU A 317 -2.81 12.22 -20.82
CA LEU A 317 -2.96 12.89 -19.53
C LEU A 317 -3.31 11.84 -18.46
N GLY A 318 -2.43 11.65 -17.49
CA GLY A 318 -2.66 10.80 -16.33
C GLY A 318 -3.14 11.64 -15.15
N VAL A 319 -4.29 11.30 -14.57
CA VAL A 319 -4.70 11.84 -13.27
C VAL A 319 -4.57 10.76 -12.23
N GLN A 320 -4.11 11.11 -11.03
CA GLN A 320 -3.97 10.18 -9.91
C GLN A 320 -5.36 9.86 -9.33
N LEU A 321 -6.09 8.94 -9.99
CA LEU A 321 -7.51 8.65 -9.75
C LEU A 321 -7.81 8.33 -8.28
N HIS A 322 -6.90 7.60 -7.63
CA HIS A 322 -7.05 7.23 -6.22
C HIS A 322 -7.18 8.44 -5.29
N LYS A 323 -6.56 9.59 -5.62
CA LYS A 323 -6.65 10.84 -4.83
C LYS A 323 -8.00 11.56 -4.95
N PHE A 324 -8.84 11.16 -5.90
CA PHE A 324 -10.22 11.64 -6.03
C PHE A 324 -11.22 10.71 -5.34
N ILE A 325 -10.88 9.43 -5.21
CA ILE A 325 -11.74 8.41 -4.59
C ILE A 325 -11.58 8.45 -3.07
N TRP A 326 -10.34 8.51 -2.59
CA TRP A 326 -10.01 8.58 -1.17
C TRP A 326 -9.30 9.89 -0.86
N HIS A 327 -9.41 10.32 0.41
CA HIS A 327 -8.69 11.51 0.86
C HIS A 327 -7.18 11.34 0.60
N PRO A 328 -6.45 12.34 0.04
CA PRO A 328 -5.07 12.10 -0.43
C PRO A 328 -4.04 11.83 0.68
N ALA A 329 -4.42 12.07 1.95
CA ALA A 329 -3.61 11.68 3.11
C ALA A 329 -3.84 10.23 3.56
N THR A 330 -4.85 9.55 3.01
CA THR A 330 -5.17 8.17 3.36
C THR A 330 -4.10 7.25 2.78
N ARG A 331 -3.59 6.34 3.62
CA ARG A 331 -2.58 5.35 3.24
C ARG A 331 -3.24 3.99 3.07
N GLY A 332 -2.68 3.16 2.20
CA GLY A 332 -3.17 1.80 1.98
C GLY A 332 -4.57 1.75 1.37
N VAL A 333 -4.92 2.75 0.55
CA VAL A 333 -6.18 2.86 -0.20
C VAL A 333 -5.96 3.13 -1.67
#